data_AF-A0A7Z9XHB0-F1
#
_entry.id   AF-A0A7Z9XHB0-F1
#
_cell.length_a   1.000
_cell.length_b   1.000
_cell.length_c   1.000
_cell.angle_alpha   90.00
_cell.angle_beta   90.00
_cell.angle_gamma   90.00
#
_symmetry.space_group_name_H-M   'P 1'
#
loop_
_entity.id
_entity.type
_entity.pdbx_description
1 polymer ?
#
loop_
_entity_poly.entity_id
_entity_poly.type
_entity_poly.pdbx_seq_one_letter_code
_entity_poly.pdbx_strand_id
1 'polypeptide(L)'
;ILSCLALAVDCHKQNIVTIEGLARGEELTPVQQAFQDCGAIQCGFCTPGMILSVTALLAENPRPLEAEIQKALEGNLCRCTGYNKIIKAVNKAAERMANG
;
A
#
# COMPACT_ATOMS: atom_id res chain seq x y z
N ILE A 1 5.92 -0.01 -9.90
CA ILE A 1 5.77 0.28 -11.35
C ILE A 1 4.49 1.09 -11.55
N LEU A 2 4.49 2.13 -12.39
CA LEU A 2 3.29 2.87 -12.77
C LEU A 2 2.72 2.25 -14.05
N SER A 3 1.54 1.63 -13.97
CA SER A 3 0.96 0.88 -15.10
C SER A 3 0.65 1.76 -16.31
N CYS A 4 0.35 3.05 -16.11
CA CYS A 4 0.10 4.01 -17.18
C CYS A 4 1.34 4.32 -18.05
N LEU A 5 2.53 3.92 -17.60
CA LEU A 5 3.80 4.11 -18.31
C LEU A 5 4.37 2.78 -18.83
N ALA A 6 3.64 1.68 -18.68
CA ALA A 6 4.04 0.36 -19.15
C ALA A 6 3.17 -0.07 -20.34
N LEU A 7 3.78 -0.66 -21.37
CA LEU A 7 3.03 -1.26 -22.46
C LEU A 7 2.51 -2.63 -22.03
N ALA A 8 1.27 -2.96 -22.40
CA ALA A 8 0.68 -4.25 -22.05
C ALA A 8 1.48 -5.46 -22.57
N VAL A 9 2.17 -5.31 -23.72
CA VAL A 9 3.01 -6.36 -24.30
C VAL A 9 4.24 -6.67 -23.44
N ASP A 10 4.81 -5.67 -22.76
CA ASP A 10 5.98 -5.85 -21.89
C ASP A 10 5.64 -6.65 -20.63
N CYS A 11 4.36 -6.64 -20.25
CA CYS A 11 3.82 -7.39 -19.11
C CYS A 11 3.59 -8.88 -19.41
N HIS A 12 3.84 -9.35 -20.64
CA HIS A 12 3.63 -10.75 -20.99
C HIS A 12 4.47 -11.69 -20.10
N LYS A 13 3.81 -12.70 -19.53
CA LYS A 13 4.39 -13.69 -18.57
C LYS A 13 4.91 -13.11 -17.25
N GLN A 14 4.61 -11.86 -16.94
CA GLN A 14 4.91 -11.28 -15.63
C GLN A 14 3.85 -11.68 -14.60
N ASN A 15 4.25 -11.82 -13.34
CA ASN A 15 3.30 -11.96 -12.23
C ASN A 15 2.90 -10.57 -11.75
N ILE A 16 1.62 -10.21 -11.91
CA ILE A 16 1.10 -8.88 -11.58
C ILE A 16 0.02 -9.01 -10.52
N VAL A 17 0.15 -8.23 -9.45
CA VAL A 17 -0.84 -8.13 -8.37
C VAL A 17 -1.46 -6.74 -8.41
N THR A 18 -2.78 -6.67 -8.44
CA THR A 18 -3.58 -5.44 -8.29
C THR A 18 -4.27 -5.41 -6.93
N ILE A 19 -5.00 -4.33 -6.64
CA ILE A 19 -5.67 -4.17 -5.34
C ILE A 19 -6.68 -5.30 -5.05
N GLU A 20 -7.34 -5.81 -6.10
CA GLU A 20 -8.30 -6.91 -6.04
C GLU A 20 -7.63 -8.24 -5.71
N GLY A 21 -6.34 -8.39 -6.02
CA GLY A 21 -5.57 -9.61 -5.78
C GLY A 21 -5.00 -9.75 -4.37
N LEU A 22 -5.20 -8.77 -3.49
CA LEU A 22 -4.63 -8.78 -2.13
C LEU A 22 -5.51 -9.51 -1.11
N ALA A 23 -6.81 -9.23 -1.09
CA ALA A 23 -7.73 -9.81 -0.12
C ALA A 23 -8.06 -11.28 -0.46
N ARG A 24 -8.34 -12.08 0.56
CA ARG A 24 -8.85 -13.46 0.40
C ARG A 24 -10.34 -13.48 0.72
N GLY A 25 -11.17 -13.24 -0.29
CA GLY A 25 -12.60 -13.04 -0.08
C GLY A 25 -12.85 -11.78 0.76
N GLU A 26 -13.50 -11.93 1.91
CA GLU A 26 -13.76 -10.82 2.85
C GLU A 26 -12.60 -10.55 3.82
N GLU A 27 -11.57 -11.41 3.83
CA GLU A 27 -10.40 -11.24 4.70
C GLU A 27 -9.43 -10.20 4.13
N LEU A 28 -9.37 -9.06 4.80
CA LEU A 28 -8.42 -7.99 4.49
C LEU A 28 -7.00 -8.35 4.91
N THR A 29 -6.02 -7.92 4.11
CA THR A 29 -4.61 -8.00 4.51
C THR A 29 -4.31 -7.07 5.70
N PRO A 30 -3.21 -7.29 6.46
CA PRO A 30 -2.82 -6.38 7.54
C PRO A 30 -2.71 -4.91 7.11
N VAL A 31 -2.26 -4.65 5.87
CA VAL A 31 -2.18 -3.32 5.28
C VAL A 31 -3.57 -2.74 5.03
N GLN A 32 -4.45 -3.49 4.35
CA GLN A 32 -5.82 -3.05 4.08
C GLN A 32 -6.58 -2.73 5.38
N GLN A 33 -6.50 -3.61 6.37
CA GLN A 33 -7.14 -3.40 7.66
C GLN A 33 -6.55 -2.18 8.38
N ALA A 34 -5.23 -1.97 8.34
CA ALA A 34 -4.61 -0.80 8.98
C ALA A 34 -5.04 0.52 8.34
N PHE A 35 -5.21 0.55 7.01
CA PHE A 35 -5.73 1.74 6.30
C PHE A 35 -7.16 2.07 6.73
N GLN A 36 -8.01 1.05 6.89
CA GLN A 36 -9.37 1.21 7.38
C GLN A 36 -9.37 1.77 8.82
N ASP A 37 -8.63 1.14 9.73
CA ASP A 37 -8.65 1.50 11.15
C ASP A 37 -8.05 2.87 11.44
N CYS A 38 -7.04 3.28 10.67
CA CYS A 38 -6.38 4.58 10.85
C CYS A 38 -7.13 5.73 10.18
N GLY A 39 -8.23 5.46 9.46
CA GLY A 39 -8.92 6.48 8.66
C GLY A 39 -8.01 7.05 7.56
N ALA A 40 -7.15 6.20 6.98
CA ALA A 40 -6.23 6.57 5.89
C ALA A 40 -6.94 6.67 4.53
N ILE A 41 -8.27 6.54 4.52
CA ILE A 41 -9.13 6.55 3.34
C ILE A 41 -10.13 7.70 3.51
N GLN A 42 -10.23 8.56 2.49
CA GLN A 42 -11.29 9.57 2.37
C GLN A 42 -12.05 9.34 1.06
N CYS A 43 -11.67 10.01 -0.04
CA CYS A 43 -12.28 9.77 -1.35
C CYS A 43 -11.97 8.39 -1.94
N GLY A 44 -10.92 7.71 -1.44
CA GLY A 44 -10.53 6.37 -1.88
C GLY A 44 -9.74 6.29 -3.18
N PHE A 45 -9.63 7.37 -3.96
CA PHE A 45 -9.04 7.32 -5.30
C PHE A 45 -7.57 6.86 -5.31
N CYS A 46 -6.75 7.36 -4.39
CA CYS A 46 -5.34 6.97 -4.29
C CYS A 46 -5.12 5.66 -3.52
N THR A 47 -6.15 5.13 -2.85
CA THR A 47 -6.01 4.02 -1.90
C THR A 47 -5.45 2.75 -2.53
N PRO A 48 -5.86 2.32 -3.74
CA PRO A 48 -5.27 1.15 -4.39
C PRO A 48 -3.75 1.24 -4.55
N GLY A 49 -3.24 2.35 -5.09
CA GLY A 49 -1.80 2.56 -5.29
C GLY A 49 -1.02 2.62 -3.98
N MET A 50 -1.57 3.33 -2.99
CA MET A 50 -0.98 3.43 -1.65
C MET A 50 -0.82 2.05 -0.99
N ILE A 51 -1.88 1.23 -1.02
CA ILE A 51 -1.86 -0.11 -0.39
C ILE A 51 -0.87 -1.02 -1.11
N LEU A 52 -0.82 -1.01 -2.45
CA LEU A 52 0.13 -1.82 -3.21
C LEU A 52 1.58 -1.42 -2.92
N SER A 53 1.89 -0.13 -2.89
CA SER A 53 3.23 0.37 -2.54
C SER A 53 3.64 0.01 -1.12
N VAL A 54 2.74 0.12 -0.14
CA VAL A 54 3.02 -0.26 1.25
C VAL A 54 3.19 -1.77 1.40
N THR A 55 2.37 -2.55 0.69
CA THR A 55 2.48 -4.01 0.70
C THR A 55 3.83 -4.46 0.17
N ALA A 56 4.30 -3.85 -0.94
CA ALA A 56 5.64 -4.12 -1.47
C ALA A 56 6.75 -3.70 -0.50
N LEU A 57 6.65 -2.49 0.10
CA LEU A 57 7.61 -2.02 1.09
C LEU A 57 7.73 -2.99 2.27
N LEU A 58 6.62 -3.42 2.86
CA LEU A 58 6.62 -4.26 4.07
C LEU A 58 7.00 -5.73 3.79
N ALA A 59 6.88 -6.18 2.54
CA ALA A 59 7.41 -7.47 2.12
C ALA A 59 8.94 -7.49 2.09
N GLU A 60 9.58 -6.36 1.72
CA GLU A 60 11.04 -6.24 1.65
C GLU A 60 11.66 -5.77 2.98
N ASN A 61 11.01 -4.81 3.65
CA ASN A 61 11.43 -4.24 4.92
C ASN A 61 10.25 -4.23 5.91
N PRO A 62 10.14 -5.24 6.80
CA PRO A 62 9.04 -5.35 7.76
C PRO A 62 9.03 -4.27 8.85
N ARG A 63 10.12 -3.52 9.04
CA ARG A 63 10.26 -2.48 10.07
C ARG A 63 10.89 -1.22 9.47
N PRO A 64 10.21 -0.57 8.51
CA PRO A 64 10.77 0.61 7.85
C PRO A 64 10.77 1.81 8.80
N LEU A 65 11.82 2.62 8.70
CA LEU A 65 11.85 3.95 9.29
C LEU A 65 10.88 4.87 8.55
N GLU A 66 10.44 5.95 9.20
CA GLU A 66 9.48 6.87 8.60
C GLU A 66 9.98 7.47 7.27
N ALA A 67 11.26 7.79 7.16
CA ALA A 67 11.87 8.27 5.92
C ALA A 67 11.78 7.26 4.77
N GLU A 68 11.86 5.96 5.07
CA GLU A 68 11.73 4.88 4.09
C GLU A 68 10.26 4.73 3.64
N ILE A 69 9.32 4.90 4.56
CA ILE A 69 7.88 4.95 4.26
C ILE A 69 7.57 6.12 3.32
N GLN A 70 8.06 7.32 3.65
CA GLN A 70 7.87 8.50 2.81
C GLN A 70 8.48 8.29 1.42
N LYS A 71 9.68 7.71 1.35
CA LYS A 71 10.35 7.41 0.08
C LYS A 71 9.54 6.42 -0.76
N ALA A 72 9.03 5.34 -0.17
CA ALA A 72 8.22 4.34 -0.87
C ALA A 72 6.88 4.91 -1.39
N LEU A 73 6.37 5.96 -0.74
CA LEU A 73 5.09 6.60 -1.08
C LEU A 73 5.22 7.84 -1.97
N GLU A 74 6.43 8.31 -2.28
CA GLU A 74 6.64 9.58 -3.01
C GLU A 74 5.94 9.63 -4.38
N GLY A 75 5.76 8.47 -5.03
CA GLY A 75 5.06 8.33 -6.30
C GLY A 75 3.53 8.25 -6.21
N ASN A 76 2.96 8.18 -5.00
CA ASN A 76 1.52 8.09 -4.78
C ASN A 76 0.99 9.42 -4.23
N LEU A 77 0.33 10.21 -5.08
CA LEU A 77 -0.22 11.50 -4.67
C LEU A 77 -1.58 11.33 -3.98
N CYS A 78 -1.76 11.99 -2.84
CA CYS A 78 -3.03 12.08 -2.14
C CYS A 78 -3.43 13.54 -1.88
N ARG A 79 -4.65 13.91 -2.27
CA ARG A 79 -5.17 15.27 -2.05
C ARG A 79 -6.04 15.42 -0.80
N CYS A 80 -6.47 14.32 -0.21
CA CYS A 80 -7.48 14.33 0.85
C CYS A 80 -6.88 14.17 2.25
N THR A 81 -5.92 13.25 2.45
CA THR A 81 -5.48 12.84 3.79
C THR A 81 -4.36 13.68 4.39
N GLY A 82 -3.55 14.34 3.55
CA GLY A 82 -2.31 14.99 4.00
C GLY A 82 -1.24 14.01 4.51
N TYR A 83 -1.31 12.73 4.11
CA TYR A 83 -0.33 11.64 4.37
C TYR A 83 -0.16 11.16 5.82
N ASN A 84 -0.38 11.99 6.84
CA ASN A 84 -0.15 11.60 8.24
C ASN A 84 -0.91 10.33 8.67
N LYS A 85 -2.19 10.21 8.27
CA LYS A 85 -2.98 9.00 8.55
C LYS A 85 -2.52 7.77 7.76
N ILE A 86 -1.94 7.98 6.57
CA ILE A 86 -1.37 6.91 5.76
C ILE A 86 -0.10 6.38 6.43
N ILE A 87 0.82 7.26 6.84
CA ILE A 87 2.05 6.86 7.57
C ILE A 87 1.69 6.11 8.85
N LYS A 88 0.70 6.59 9.61
CA LYS A 88 0.17 5.86 10.78
C LYS A 88 -0.33 4.46 10.42
N ALA A 89 -1.04 4.30 9.31
CA ALA A 89 -1.50 3.00 8.83
C ALA A 89 -0.34 2.06 8.47
N VAL A 90 0.72 2.58 7.85
CA VAL A 90 1.92 1.77 7.53
C VAL A 90 2.56 1.22 8.79
N ASN A 91 2.81 2.08 9.79
CA ASN A 91 3.35 1.66 11.08
C ASN A 91 2.45 0.61 11.75
N LYS A 92 1.12 0.82 11.71
CA LYS A 92 0.18 -0.13 12.28
C LYS A 92 0.17 -1.48 11.57
N ALA A 93 0.33 -1.49 10.25
CA ALA A 93 0.46 -2.71 9.46
C ALA A 93 1.75 -3.46 9.81
N ALA A 94 2.88 -2.75 9.92
CA ALA A 94 4.17 -3.32 10.32
C ALA A 94 4.09 -3.98 11.72
N GLU A 95 3.47 -3.31 12.70
CA GLU A 95 3.21 -3.88 14.03
C GLU A 95 2.39 -5.17 13.95
N ARG A 96 1.33 -5.20 13.14
CA ARG A 96 0.47 -6.37 12.97
C ARG A 96 1.21 -7.55 12.38
N MET A 97 2.00 -7.30 11.34
CA MET A 97 2.80 -8.32 10.66
C MET A 97 3.93 -8.87 11.54
N ALA A 98 4.42 -8.11 12.52
CA ALA A 98 5.43 -8.58 13.47
C ALA A 98 4.86 -9.41 14.63
N ASN A 99 3.56 -9.32 14.90
CA ASN A 99 2.89 -9.96 16.05
C ASN A 99 2.02 -11.18 15.65
N GLY A 100 1.94 -11.50 14.35
CA GLY A 100 1.26 -12.69 13.82
C GLY A 100 2.27 -13.71 13.30
#